data_AF-A0A0P7ZAN2-F1
#
_entry.id   AF-A0A0P7ZAN2-F1
#
_cell.length_a   1.000
_cell.length_b   1.000
_cell.length_c   1.000
_cell.angle_alpha   90.00
_cell.angle_beta   90.00
_cell.angle_gamma   90.00
#
_symmetry.space_group_name_H-M   'P 1'
#
loop_
_entity.id
_entity.type
_entity.pdbx_description
1 polymer ?
#
loop_
_entity_poly.entity_id
_entity_poly.type
_entity_poly.pdbx_seq_one_letter_code
_entity_poly.pdbx_strand_id
1 'polypeptide(L)'
;MQPAGGLVDGSSRAERVSSYTLPHFIDAQDNKISRVLKPGGRFISITFAQPHFRRRLLARREYGWSVQTHSYGVGFQYFLYVLTKGETLNPEDQALEDRLMEDKEPRTVVHLQEPDSEDFLSRIGI
;
A
#
# COMPACT_ATOMS: atom_id res chain seq x y z
N MET A 1 -10.28 5.74 54.86
CA MET A 1 -11.02 6.58 53.88
C MET A 1 -10.12 6.72 52.66
N GLN A 2 -10.60 6.28 51.49
CA GLN A 2 -9.92 6.16 50.17
C GLN A 2 -9.37 7.50 49.59
N PRO A 3 -8.72 7.56 48.40
CA PRO A 3 -7.82 6.61 47.68
C PRO A 3 -6.64 7.30 46.92
N ALA A 4 -5.74 6.52 46.30
CA ALA A 4 -5.05 6.84 45.02
C ALA A 4 -4.43 5.52 44.53
N GLY A 5 -4.68 4.97 43.34
CA GLY A 5 -4.90 5.62 42.05
C GLY A 5 -3.58 5.67 41.26
N GLY A 6 -3.05 4.51 40.84
CA GLY A 6 -1.77 4.39 40.13
C GLY A 6 -1.88 3.59 38.85
N LEU A 7 -2.01 4.33 37.74
CA LEU A 7 -1.79 4.03 36.31
C LEU A 7 -1.53 2.57 35.90
N VAL A 8 -2.45 2.05 35.09
CA VAL A 8 -2.17 0.96 34.14
C VAL A 8 -1.29 1.50 33.00
N ASP A 9 -0.08 0.97 32.85
CA ASP A 9 0.76 1.22 31.68
C ASP A 9 0.17 0.46 30.49
N GLY A 10 -0.67 1.17 29.75
CA GLY A 10 -1.27 0.73 28.50
C GLY A 10 -0.39 1.07 27.29
N SER A 11 0.93 0.87 27.37
CA SER A 11 1.83 0.97 26.22
C SER A 11 1.54 -0.19 25.27
N SER A 12 0.48 -0.01 24.49
CA SER A 12 0.06 -0.84 23.37
C SER A 12 1.21 -0.95 22.38
N ARG A 13 1.64 -2.19 22.19
CA ARG A 13 2.58 -2.69 21.19
C ARG A 13 2.13 -2.27 19.78
N ALA A 14 2.49 -1.06 19.37
CA ALA A 14 2.58 -0.71 17.96
C ALA A 14 3.87 -1.32 17.41
N GLU A 15 3.82 -2.61 17.06
CA GLU A 15 4.87 -3.23 16.27
C GLU A 15 5.04 -2.43 14.98
N ARG A 16 6.21 -1.78 14.82
CA ARG A 16 6.60 -1.11 13.59
C ARG A 16 6.70 -2.17 12.50
N VAL A 17 5.65 -2.29 11.70
CA VAL A 17 5.69 -3.10 10.48
C VAL A 17 6.69 -2.44 9.54
N SER A 18 7.80 -3.13 9.26
CA SER A 18 8.85 -2.65 8.34
C SER A 18 8.25 -2.28 6.99
N SER A 19 8.80 -1.24 6.34
CA SER A 19 8.35 -0.74 5.03
C SER A 19 8.34 -1.84 3.95
N TYR A 20 9.19 -2.85 4.08
CA TYR A 20 9.24 -4.01 3.19
C TYR A 20 8.16 -5.08 3.47
N THR A 21 7.60 -5.10 4.68
CA THR A 21 6.59 -6.09 5.09
C THR A 21 5.19 -5.66 4.68
N LEU A 22 4.92 -4.36 4.62
CA LEU A 22 3.59 -3.83 4.30
C LEU A 22 3.07 -4.23 2.91
N PRO A 23 3.86 -4.14 1.81
CA PRO A 23 3.40 -4.57 0.48
C PRO A 23 3.03 -6.06 0.45
N HIS A 24 3.86 -6.91 1.05
CA HIS A 24 3.62 -8.36 1.12
C HIS A 24 2.38 -8.71 1.93
N PHE A 25 2.12 -7.99 3.03
CA PHE A 25 0.92 -8.18 3.83
C PHE A 25 -0.34 -7.80 3.05
N ILE A 26 -0.33 -6.64 2.37
CA ILE A 26 -1.44 -6.19 1.53
C ILE A 26 -1.71 -7.20 0.42
N ASP A 27 -0.66 -7.69 -0.23
CA ASP A 27 -0.76 -8.69 -1.30
C ASP A 27 -1.42 -9.99 -0.81
N ALA A 28 -0.97 -10.50 0.34
CA ALA A 28 -1.57 -11.69 0.95
C ALA A 28 -3.05 -11.47 1.34
N GLN A 29 -3.42 -10.26 1.73
CA GLN A 29 -4.79 -9.91 2.09
C GLN A 29 -5.68 -9.82 0.84
N ASP A 30 -5.23 -9.12 -0.20
CA ASP A 30 -5.96 -8.93 -1.45
C ASP A 30 -6.15 -10.26 -2.20
N ASN A 31 -5.14 -11.15 -2.16
CA ASN A 31 -5.25 -12.51 -2.69
C ASN A 31 -6.40 -13.28 -2.01
N LYS A 32 -6.47 -13.26 -0.67
CA LYS A 32 -7.53 -13.93 0.09
C LYS A 32 -8.91 -13.37 -0.26
N ILE A 33 -9.03 -12.05 -0.37
CA ILE A 33 -10.28 -11.38 -0.74
C ILE A 33 -10.70 -11.81 -2.16
N SER A 34 -9.78 -11.79 -3.11
CA SER A 34 -10.06 -12.15 -4.50
C SER A 34 -10.55 -13.61 -4.66
N ARG A 35 -10.16 -14.51 -3.76
CA ARG A 35 -10.56 -15.93 -3.77
C ARG A 35 -11.98 -16.17 -3.25
N VAL A 36 -12.44 -15.35 -2.30
CA VAL A 36 -13.77 -15.51 -1.70
C VAL A 36 -14.87 -14.80 -2.49
N LEU A 37 -14.52 -13.87 -3.39
CA LEU A 37 -15.47 -13.21 -4.27
C LEU A 37 -15.96 -14.15 -5.37
N LYS A 38 -17.27 -14.22 -5.56
CA LYS A 38 -17.90 -14.82 -6.74
C LYS A 38 -17.68 -13.91 -7.98
N PRO A 39 -17.78 -14.43 -9.22
CA PRO A 39 -17.83 -13.58 -10.41
C PRO A 39 -18.91 -12.50 -10.29
N GLY A 40 -18.57 -11.26 -10.64
CA GLY A 40 -19.39 -10.06 -10.44
C GLY A 40 -19.39 -9.49 -9.01
N GLY A 41 -18.79 -10.20 -8.04
CA GLY A 41 -18.60 -9.72 -6.68
C GLY A 41 -17.65 -8.52 -6.62
N ARG A 42 -17.91 -7.59 -5.70
CA ARG A 42 -17.14 -6.35 -5.58
C ARG A 42 -16.40 -6.25 -4.26
N PHE A 43 -15.13 -5.88 -4.33
CA PHE A 43 -14.36 -5.41 -3.19
C PHE A 43 -14.23 -3.88 -3.27
N ILE A 44 -14.44 -3.21 -2.14
CA ILE A 44 -14.32 -1.76 -2.03
C ILE A 44 -13.20 -1.44 -1.04
N SER A 45 -12.17 -0.76 -1.50
CA SER A 45 -11.06 -0.29 -0.67
C SER A 45 -11.13 1.23 -0.58
N ILE A 46 -11.26 1.78 0.63
CA ILE A 46 -11.23 3.22 0.91
C ILE A 46 -9.98 3.53 1.71
N THR A 47 -9.18 4.49 1.25
CA THR A 47 -7.90 4.81 1.90
C THR A 47 -7.43 6.22 1.57
N PHE A 48 -6.56 6.77 2.40
CA PHE A 48 -5.78 7.98 2.10
C PHE A 48 -4.59 7.70 1.17
N ALA A 49 -4.26 6.42 0.92
CA ALA A 49 -3.13 6.07 0.07
C ALA A 49 -3.38 6.54 -1.38
N GLN A 50 -2.44 7.34 -1.88
CA GLN A 50 -2.54 7.90 -3.22
C GLN A 50 -2.62 6.80 -4.30
N PRO A 51 -3.33 7.04 -5.41
CA PRO A 51 -3.46 6.09 -6.52
C PRO A 51 -2.13 5.56 -7.03
N HIS A 52 -1.10 6.40 -7.08
CA HIS A 52 0.23 5.99 -7.51
C HIS A 52 0.86 4.87 -6.68
N PHE A 53 0.48 4.74 -5.41
CA PHE A 53 0.96 3.66 -4.53
C PHE A 53 -0.04 2.52 -4.46
N ARG A 54 -1.30 2.83 -4.16
CA ARG A 54 -2.30 1.79 -3.88
C ARG A 54 -2.69 1.01 -5.13
N ARG A 55 -2.78 1.67 -6.29
CA ARG A 55 -3.15 1.01 -7.55
C ARG A 55 -2.12 -0.05 -7.96
N ARG A 56 -0.82 0.18 -7.68
CA ARG A 56 0.25 -0.80 -7.94
C ARG A 56 0.08 -2.13 -7.20
N LEU A 57 -0.57 -2.10 -6.03
CA LEU A 57 -0.82 -3.30 -5.22
C LEU A 57 -2.10 -4.02 -5.67
N LEU A 58 -3.11 -3.27 -6.11
CA LEU A 58 -4.43 -3.79 -6.48
C LEU A 58 -4.53 -4.27 -7.93
N ALA A 59 -3.82 -3.62 -8.86
CA ALA A 59 -3.88 -3.86 -10.29
C ALA A 59 -2.97 -5.03 -10.71
N ARG A 60 -3.26 -6.24 -10.21
CA ARG A 60 -2.56 -7.47 -10.61
C ARG A 60 -3.49 -8.43 -11.35
N ARG A 61 -3.04 -8.96 -12.50
CA ARG A 61 -3.82 -9.91 -13.33
C ARG A 61 -4.21 -11.16 -12.55
N GLU A 62 -3.37 -11.60 -11.61
CA GLU A 62 -3.62 -12.79 -10.79
C GLU A 62 -4.89 -12.71 -9.93
N TYR A 63 -5.33 -11.50 -9.57
CA TYR A 63 -6.56 -11.31 -8.80
C TYR A 63 -7.82 -11.45 -9.64
N GLY A 64 -7.72 -11.33 -10.96
CA GLY A 64 -8.85 -11.51 -11.88
C GLY A 64 -10.02 -10.56 -11.59
N TRP A 65 -9.71 -9.29 -11.30
CA TRP A 65 -10.69 -8.22 -11.17
C TRP A 65 -10.31 -7.02 -12.05
N SER A 66 -11.28 -6.17 -12.37
CA SER A 66 -11.02 -4.80 -12.84
C SER A 66 -10.77 -3.87 -11.65
N VAL A 67 -10.19 -2.69 -11.90
CA VAL A 67 -9.98 -1.66 -10.88
C VAL A 67 -10.54 -0.33 -11.39
N GLN A 68 -11.44 0.28 -10.61
CA GLN A 68 -11.96 1.63 -10.83
C GLN A 68 -11.57 2.52 -9.65
N THR A 69 -11.08 3.73 -9.92
CA THR A 69 -10.62 4.66 -8.89
C THR A 69 -11.47 5.94 -8.91
N HIS A 70 -11.89 6.37 -7.73
CA HIS A 70 -12.58 7.64 -7.51
C HIS A 70 -11.88 8.39 -6.38
N SER A 71 -11.86 9.71 -6.46
CA SER A 71 -11.42 10.58 -5.35
C SER A 71 -12.63 11.25 -4.70
N TYR A 72 -12.56 11.43 -3.39
CA TYR A 72 -13.62 12.06 -2.61
C TYR A 72 -13.03 12.95 -1.51
N GLY A 73 -13.61 14.13 -1.30
CA GLY A 73 -13.24 15.08 -0.25
C GLY A 73 -12.66 16.38 -0.77
N VAL A 74 -12.87 17.46 -0.01
CA VAL A 74 -12.30 18.80 -0.24
C VAL A 74 -11.29 19.05 0.89
N GLY A 75 -10.03 19.33 0.55
CA GLY A 75 -8.93 19.49 1.51
C GLY A 75 -8.22 18.18 1.87
N PHE A 76 -8.95 17.16 2.32
CA PHE A 76 -8.39 15.81 2.58
C PHE A 76 -9.01 14.79 1.61
N GLN A 77 -8.21 14.31 0.66
CA GLN A 77 -8.70 13.40 -0.37
C GLN A 77 -8.60 11.95 0.08
N TYR A 78 -9.76 11.28 0.12
CA TYR A 78 -9.86 9.84 0.14
C TYR A 78 -9.89 9.29 -1.28
N PHE A 79 -9.33 8.10 -1.45
CA PHE A 79 -9.39 7.34 -2.69
C PHE A 79 -10.20 6.08 -2.47
N LEU A 80 -11.21 5.92 -3.32
CA LEU A 80 -12.12 4.78 -3.39
C LEU A 80 -11.73 3.91 -4.58
N TYR A 81 -11.40 2.66 -4.31
CA TYR A 81 -11.14 1.65 -5.32
C TYR A 81 -12.30 0.64 -5.33
N VAL A 82 -12.94 0.47 -6.49
CA VAL A 82 -13.97 -0.54 -6.73
C VAL A 82 -13.37 -1.62 -7.60
N LEU A 83 -13.29 -2.84 -7.07
CA LEU A 83 -12.68 -3.98 -7.71
C LEU A 83 -13.73 -5.03 -8.03
N THR A 84 -13.97 -5.31 -9.31
CA THR A 84 -15.05 -6.21 -9.75
C THR A 84 -14.46 -7.53 -10.23
N LYS A 85 -14.75 -8.62 -9.51
CA LYS A 85 -14.25 -9.96 -9.82
C LYS A 85 -14.82 -10.49 -11.14
N GLY A 86 -13.98 -11.16 -11.93
CA GLY A 86 -14.38 -11.75 -13.22
C GLY A 86 -14.25 -10.79 -14.41
N GLU A 87 -13.85 -9.56 -14.17
CA GLU A 87 -13.47 -8.60 -15.20
C GLU A 87 -11.94 -8.56 -15.36
N THR A 88 -11.48 -8.02 -16.48
CA THR A 88 -10.05 -7.84 -16.77
C THR A 88 -9.58 -6.45 -16.37
N LEU A 89 -8.30 -6.32 -16.05
CA LEU A 89 -7.66 -5.01 -15.91
C LEU A 89 -7.81 -4.20 -17.21
N ASN A 90 -7.92 -2.88 -17.08
CA ASN A 90 -7.84 -1.97 -18.23
C ASN A 90 -6.39 -1.93 -18.79
N PRO A 91 -6.18 -1.42 -20.02
CA PRO A 91 -4.84 -1.39 -20.63
C PRO A 91 -3.80 -0.59 -19.83
N GLU A 92 -4.21 0.46 -19.12
CA GLU A 92 -3.29 1.27 -18.30
C GLU A 92 -2.76 0.47 -17.11
N ASP A 93 -3.65 -0.25 -16.42
CA ASP A 93 -3.34 -1.11 -15.27
C ASP A 93 -2.53 -2.35 -15.69
N GLN A 94 -2.83 -2.91 -16.86
CA GLN A 94 -2.01 -3.98 -17.47
C GLN A 94 -0.58 -3.51 -17.71
N ALA A 95 -0.41 -2.37 -18.38
CA ALA A 95 0.91 -1.79 -18.63
C ALA A 95 1.62 -1.35 -17.34
N LEU A 96 0.88 -1.00 -16.29
CA LEU A 96 1.44 -0.72 -14.96
C LEU A 96 2.01 -2.00 -14.34
N GLU A 97 1.27 -3.09 -14.33
CA GLU A 97 1.74 -4.38 -13.82
C GLU A 97 2.99 -4.85 -14.59
N ASP A 98 2.98 -4.76 -15.93
CA ASP A 98 4.10 -5.19 -16.77
C ASP A 98 5.39 -4.44 -16.39
N ARG A 99 5.32 -3.11 -16.25
CA ARG A 99 6.46 -2.28 -15.80
C ARG A 99 6.96 -2.66 -14.41
N LEU A 100 6.05 -2.96 -13.48
CA LEU A 100 6.42 -3.36 -12.11
C LEU A 100 7.07 -4.74 -12.05
N MET A 101 6.71 -5.64 -12.97
CA MET A 101 7.34 -6.95 -13.09
C MET A 101 8.73 -6.86 -13.73
N GLU A 102 8.90 -6.00 -14.75
CA GLU A 102 10.22 -5.70 -15.34
C GLU A 102 11.20 -5.11 -14.32
N ASP A 103 10.72 -4.24 -13.41
CA ASP A 103 11.54 -3.64 -12.35
C ASP A 103 11.99 -4.63 -11.26
N LYS A 104 11.35 -5.81 -11.17
CA LYS A 104 11.72 -6.87 -10.20
C LYS A 104 12.83 -7.79 -10.70
N GLU A 105 13.10 -7.80 -12.01
CA GLU A 105 14.31 -8.43 -12.55
C GLU A 105 15.54 -7.69 -11.97
N PRO A 106 16.61 -8.39 -11.55
CA PRO A 106 17.69 -7.79 -10.78
C PRO A 106 18.44 -6.76 -11.62
N ARG A 107 18.02 -5.49 -11.53
CA ARG A 107 18.83 -4.36 -11.97
C ARG A 107 20.07 -4.31 -11.10
N THR A 108 21.24 -4.28 -11.74
CA THR A 108 22.56 -4.12 -11.12
C THR A 108 22.46 -3.16 -9.93
N VAL A 109 22.78 -3.67 -8.74
CA VAL A 109 22.75 -2.90 -7.50
C VAL A 109 23.67 -1.69 -7.67
N VAL A 110 23.07 -0.51 -7.79
CA VAL A 110 23.83 0.74 -7.68
C VAL A 110 24.11 0.91 -6.20
N HIS A 111 25.31 0.54 -5.77
CA HIS A 111 25.75 0.79 -4.41
C HIS A 111 25.85 2.30 -4.22
N LEU A 112 24.77 2.93 -3.72
CA LEU A 112 24.89 4.25 -3.11
C LEU A 112 25.71 4.06 -1.84
N GLN A 113 26.98 4.39 -1.95
CA GLN A 113 27.87 4.49 -0.80
C GLN A 113 27.51 5.81 -0.12
N GLU A 114 26.55 5.77 0.80
CA GLU A 114 26.30 6.91 1.69
C GLU A 114 27.54 7.02 2.60
N PRO A 115 28.34 8.10 2.52
CA PRO A 115 29.37 8.32 3.51
C PRO A 115 28.67 8.52 4.86
N ASP A 116 29.14 7.78 5.86
CA ASP A 116 28.68 7.73 7.25
C ASP A 116 28.82 9.07 8.01
N SER A 117 28.89 10.21 7.30
CA SER A 117 28.98 11.54 7.90
C SER A 117 27.59 12.14 8.03
N GLU A 118 27.21 12.44 9.26
CA GLU A 118 25.99 13.15 9.65
C GLU A 118 25.97 14.63 9.16
N ASP A 119 26.76 14.99 8.14
CA ASP A 119 26.85 16.35 7.58
C ASP A 119 25.63 16.75 6.76
N PHE A 120 24.72 15.83 6.44
CA PHE A 120 23.56 16.11 5.59
C PHE A 120 22.61 17.16 6.20
N LEU A 121 22.56 17.25 7.54
CA LEU A 121 21.75 18.25 8.25
C LEU A 121 22.29 19.67 8.09
N SER A 122 23.59 19.84 7.81
CA SER A 122 24.20 21.16 7.64
C SER A 122 23.88 21.82 6.29
N ARG A 123 23.37 21.04 5.32
CA ARG A 123 23.10 21.50 3.95
C ARG A 123 21.65 21.93 3.74
N ILE A 124 20.75 21.55 4.64
CA ILE A 124 19.37 22.03 4.67
C ILE A 124 19.34 23.35 5.46
N GLY A 125 19.83 24.43 4.84
CA GLY A 125 19.89 25.75 5.46
C GLY A 125 18.53 26.25 5.93
N ILE A 126 18.25 26.05 7.23
CA ILE A 126 17.18 26.68 8.00
C ILE A 126 17.80 27.81 8.81
#